data_AF-A0A2I0I3X9-F1
#
_entry.id   AF-A0A2I0I3X9-F1
#
_cell.length_a   1.000
_cell.length_b   1.000
_cell.length_c   1.000
_cell.angle_alpha   90.00
_cell.angle_beta   90.00
_cell.angle_gamma   90.00
#
_symmetry.space_group_name_H-M   'P 1'
#
loop_
_entity.id
_entity.type
_entity.pdbx_description
1 polymer ?
#
loop_
_entity_poly.entity_id
_entity_poly.type
_entity_poly.pdbx_seq_one_letter_code
_entity_poly.pdbx_strand_id
1 'polypeptide(L)' 'MEKEDFVYVEQTKGVNGLDKVILREVRDFSAEVYLYGGHVTSWKNEHGEELLFVSNKVFAFFRKMPSVSALITLCY' A
#
# COMPACT_ATOMS: atom_id res chain seq x y z
N MET A 1 18.75 -12.17 24.62
CA MET A 1 17.44 -12.13 23.94
C MET A 1 17.40 -10.78 23.26
N GLU A 2 17.87 -10.73 22.02
CA GLU A 2 17.92 -9.49 21.26
C GLU A 2 16.48 -9.04 21.03
N LYS A 3 16.19 -7.78 21.37
CA LYS A 3 14.91 -7.17 21.01
C LYS A 3 15.01 -6.89 19.52
N GLU A 4 14.47 -7.78 18.70
CA GLU A 4 14.17 -7.41 17.32
C GLU A 4 13.13 -6.29 17.38
N ASP A 5 13.58 -5.07 17.10
CA ASP A 5 12.71 -3.91 17.07
C ASP A 5 11.69 -4.11 15.95
N PHE A 6 10.45 -4.41 16.34
CA PHE A 6 9.36 -4.62 15.39
C PHE A 6 9.04 -3.29 14.69
N VAL A 7 9.26 -3.24 13.37
CA VAL A 7 9.00 -2.06 12.55
C VAL A 7 7.55 -2.05 12.08
N TYR A 8 6.70 -1.35 12.83
CA TYR A 8 5.28 -1.19 12.53
C TYR A 8 5.00 -0.44 11.22
N VAL A 9 5.88 0.50 10.87
CA VAL A 9 5.73 1.36 9.70
C VAL A 9 7.06 1.44 8.97
N GLU A 10 7.06 1.03 7.71
CA GLU A 10 8.20 1.18 6.82
C GLU A 10 7.86 2.15 5.70
N GLN A 11 8.65 3.21 5.54
CA GLN A 11 8.56 4.11 4.39
C GLN A 11 9.42 3.57 3.26
N THR A 12 8.86 3.47 2.06
CA THR A 12 9.56 2.96 0.89
C THR A 12 9.03 3.60 -0.39
N LYS A 13 9.73 3.38 -1.50
CA LYS A 13 9.31 3.86 -2.82
C LYS A 13 8.51 2.77 -3.53
N GLY A 14 7.31 3.11 -3.97
CA GLY A 14 6.45 2.29 -4.79
C GLY A 14 6.71 2.46 -6.29
N VAL A 15 5.70 2.19 -7.10
CA VAL A 15 5.77 2.33 -8.56
C VAL A 15 6.06 3.79 -8.92
N ASN A 16 6.90 3.98 -9.94
CA ASN A 16 7.33 5.30 -10.44
C ASN A 16 8.02 6.19 -9.38
N GLY A 17 8.57 5.61 -8.31
CA GLY A 17 9.26 6.35 -7.26
C GLY A 17 8.33 7.14 -6.33
N LEU A 18 7.03 6.87 -6.35
CA LEU A 18 6.07 7.48 -5.43
C LEU A 18 6.28 6.94 -4.02
N ASP A 19 6.20 7.82 -3.02
CA ASP A 19 6.28 7.41 -1.63
C ASP A 19 5.08 6.56 -1.22
N LYS A 20 5.38 5.43 -0.58
CA LYS A 20 4.40 4.56 0.04
C LYS A 20 4.87 4.17 1.44
N VAL A 21 3.92 3.73 2.25
CA VAL A 21 4.18 3.10 3.54
C VAL A 21 3.70 1.67 3.52
N ILE A 22 4.43 0.81 4.21
CA ILE A 22 4.01 -0.54 4.53
C ILE A 22 3.72 -0.55 6.03
N LEU A 23 2.47 -0.81 6.37
CA LEU A 23 2.00 -1.02 7.73
C LEU A 23 2.09 -2.51 8.04
N ARG A 24 2.67 -2.85 9.20
CA ARG A 24 2.77 -4.22 9.69
C ARG A 24 2.17 -4.32 11.08
N GLU A 25 1.36 -5.34 11.29
CA GLU A 25 0.82 -5.69 12.60
C GLU A 25 1.62 -6.85 13.21
N VAL A 26 1.56 -6.98 14.53
CA VAL A 26 2.21 -8.06 15.30
C VAL A 26 1.71 -9.45 14.89
N ARG A 27 0.53 -9.53 14.26
CA ARG A 27 -0.11 -10.76 13.78
C ARG A 27 0.09 -11.00 12.29
N ASP A 28 1.16 -10.44 11.71
CA ASP A 28 1.54 -10.58 10.30
C ASP A 28 0.54 -10.01 9.27
N PHE A 29 -0.52 -9.33 9.72
CA PHE A 29 -1.31 -8.49 8.84
C PHE A 29 -0.45 -7.35 8.30
N SER A 30 -0.65 -7.03 7.02
CA SER A 30 0.07 -5.90 6.41
C SER A 30 -0.78 -5.14 5.42
N ALA A 31 -0.48 -3.86 5.25
CA ALA A 31 -1.13 -3.02 4.27
C ALA A 31 -0.10 -2.11 3.59
N GLU A 32 -0.22 -1.94 2.28
CA GLU A 32 0.58 -1.00 1.51
C GLU A 32 -0.27 0.19 1.09
N VAL A 33 0.20 1.40 1.42
CA VAL A 33 -0.53 2.64 1.17
C VAL A 33 0.37 3.66 0.49
N TYR A 34 -0.05 4.18 -0.67
CA TYR A 34 0.63 5.31 -1.30
C TYR A 34 0.29 6.60 -0.56
N LEU A 35 1.31 7.38 -0.22
CA LEU A 35 1.13 8.67 0.46
C LEU A 35 0.42 9.68 -0.45
N TYR A 36 0.64 9.56 -1.76
CA TYR A 36 -0.10 10.33 -2.76
C TYR A 36 -1.54 9.81 -2.89
N GLY A 37 -2.49 10.53 -2.32
CA GLY A 37 -3.93 10.22 -2.40
C GLY A 37 -4.42 9.15 -1.42
N GLY A 38 -3.56 8.62 -0.54
CA GLY A 38 -3.96 7.67 0.51
C GLY A 38 -4.46 6.31 -0.02
N HIS A 39 -4.03 5.93 -1.22
CA HIS A 39 -4.52 4.71 -1.87
C HIS A 39 -3.92 3.45 -1.25
N VAL A 40 -4.77 2.56 -0.74
CA VAL A 40 -4.38 1.22 -0.31
C VAL A 40 -4.26 0.31 -1.54
N THR A 41 -3.08 -0.26 -1.76
CA THR A 41 -2.80 -1.09 -2.94
C THR A 41 -2.54 -2.56 -2.63
N SER A 42 -2.31 -2.89 -1.37
CA SER A 42 -2.24 -4.27 -0.89
C SER A 42 -2.73 -4.30 0.55
N TRP A 43 -3.46 -5.35 0.90
CA TRP A 43 -3.85 -5.69 2.25
C TRP A 43 -3.75 -7.20 2.38
N LYS A 44 -2.83 -7.67 3.21
CA LYS A 44 -2.64 -9.10 3.47
C LYS A 44 -3.13 -9.48 4.85
N ASN A 45 -3.70 -10.67 4.94
CA ASN A 45 -4.00 -11.31 6.23
C ASN A 45 -2.73 -11.91 6.87
N GLU A 46 -2.90 -12.48 8.05
CA GLU A 46 -1.85 -13.22 8.78
C GLU A 46 -1.18 -14.37 7.99
N HIS A 47 -1.84 -14.88 6.95
CA HIS A 47 -1.32 -15.93 6.06
C HIS A 47 -0.65 -15.36 4.79
N GLY A 48 -0.61 -14.03 4.63
CA GLY A 48 -0.06 -13.36 3.45
C GLY A 48 -1.03 -13.31 2.26
N GLU A 49 -2.28 -13.73 2.43
CA GLU A 49 -3.30 -13.73 1.37
C GLU A 49 -3.81 -12.32 1.12
N GLU A 50 -3.89 -11.94 -0.15
CA GLU A 50 -4.36 -10.62 -0.57
C GLU A 50 -5.88 -10.50 -0.39
N LEU A 51 -6.30 -9.60 0.48
CA LEU A 51 -7.70 -9.30 0.80
C LEU A 51 -8.29 -8.22 -0.12
N LEU A 52 -7.46 -7.39 -0.75
CA LEU A 52 -7.95 -6.40 -1.70
C LEU A 52 -8.19 -7.03 -3.06
N PHE A 53 -9.47 -7.09 -3.45
CA PHE A 53 -9.89 -7.38 -4.82
C PHE A 53 -9.74 -6.13 -5.69
N VAL A 54 -8.51 -5.67 -5.91
CA VAL A 54 -8.26 -4.57 -6.86
C VAL A 54 -8.33 -5.13 -8.28
N SER A 55 -9.22 -4.59 -9.10
CA SER A 55 -9.23 -4.92 -10.53
C SER A 55 -7.88 -4.55 -11.15
N ASN A 56 -7.23 -5.52 -11.80
CA ASN A 56 -5.93 -5.32 -12.46
C ASN A 56 -5.97 -4.12 -13.44
N LYS A 57 -7.13 -3.81 -14.04
CA LYS A 57 -7.35 -2.61 -14.86
C LYS A 57 -7.17 -1.29 -14.09
N VAL A 58 -7.72 -1.20 -12.89
CA VAL A 58 -7.65 0.02 -12.05
C VAL A 58 -6.23 0.20 -11.52
N PHE A 59 -5.59 -0.90 -11.08
CA PHE A 59 -4.18 -0.87 -10.67
C PHE A 59 -3.23 -0.53 -11.84
N ALA A 60 -3.48 -1.07 -13.03
CA ALA A 60 -2.70 -0.75 -14.23
C ALA A 60 -2.85 0.73 -14.64
N PHE A 61 -4.06 1.30 -14.51
CA PHE A 61 -4.29 2.73 -14.75
C PHE A 61 -3.46 3.61 -13.81
N PHE A 62 -3.36 3.24 -12.52
CA PHE A 62 -2.49 3.92 -11.57
C PHE A 62 -1.01 3.82 -11.95
N ARG A 63 -0.52 2.63 -12.33
CA ARG A 63 0.89 2.42 -12.74
C ARG A 63 1.28 3.17 -14.01
N LYS A 64 0.32 3.43 -14.91
CA LYS A 64 0.55 3.98 -16.25
C LYS A 64 0.68 5.50 -16.28
N MET A 65 0.19 6.23 -15.26
CA MET A 65 0.27 7.69 -15.24
C MET A 65 1.60 8.18 -14.61
N PRO A 66 2.47 8.89 -15.37
CA PRO A 66 3.66 9.53 -14.82
C PRO A 66 3.35 10.82 -14.02
N SER A 67 2.09 11.19 -13.88
CA SER A 67 1.64 12.37 -13.14
C SER A 67 0.12 12.26 -12.98
N VAL A 68 -0.35 11.85 -11.81
CA VAL A 68 -1.79 11.73 -11.54
C VAL A 68 -2.36 13.12 -11.24
N SER A 69 -2.53 13.93 -12.27
CA SER A 69 -3.52 15.00 -12.23
C SER A 69 -4.91 14.35 -12.28
N ALA A 70 -5.64 14.52 -11.18
CA ALA A 70 -7.04 14.13 -10.96
C ALA A 70 -7.32 12.62 -10.87
N LEU A 71 -7.53 12.13 -9.65
CA LEU A 71 -8.70 11.32 -9.26
C LEU A 71 -8.60 11.07 -7.75
N ILE A 72 -8.98 12.09 -6.98
CA ILE A 72 -9.43 11.88 -5.61
C ILE A 72 -10.76 11.14 -5.73
N THR A 73 -10.80 9.87 -5.32
CA THR A 73 -12.08 9.25 -4.96
C THR A 73 -12.17 9.21 -3.44
N LEU A 74 -12.59 10.34 -2.88
CA LEU A 74 -13.22 10.39 -1.56
C LEU A 74 -14.69 10.02 -1.78
N CYS A 75 -15.11 8.82 -1.37
CA CYS A 75 -16.53 8.53 -1.16
C CYS A 75 -16.82 8.68 0.34
N TYR A 76 -17.73 9.60 0.66
CA TYR A 76 -18.37 9.75 1.97
C TYR A 76 -19.47 8.68 2.14
#